data_AF-A0A0Q7FE69-F1
#
_entry.id   AF-A0A0Q7FE69-F1
#
_cell.length_a   1.000
_cell.length_b   1.000
_cell.length_c   1.000
_cell.angle_alpha   90.00
_cell.angle_beta   90.00
_cell.angle_gamma   90.00
#
_symmetry.space_group_name_H-M   'P 1'
#
loop_
_entity.id
_entity.type
_entity.pdbx_description
1 polymer ?
#
loop_
_entity_poly.entity_id
_entity_poly.type
_entity_poly.pdbx_seq_one_letter_code
_entity_poly.pdbx_strand_id
1 'polypeptide(L)'
;MSDEPKRRPILSLKNPPKVVVPQGPKPPAPPPPPAVQHDWKCKPCGAGLSIEASLADDVVIRCPACNAKLGTVADFRADPPPTKLRARPAKRTP
;
A
#
# COMPACT_ATOMS: atom_id res chain seq x y z
N MET A 1 40.41 8.92 -18.99
CA MET A 1 41.24 8.24 -17.96
C MET A 1 40.40 7.15 -17.33
N SER A 2 40.41 5.94 -17.88
CA SER A 2 39.90 4.74 -17.20
C SER A 2 40.97 3.68 -17.37
N ASP A 3 41.89 3.67 -16.42
CA ASP A 3 42.98 2.69 -16.31
C ASP A 3 42.45 1.54 -15.46
N GLU A 4 41.69 0.63 -16.08
CA GLU A 4 41.28 -0.63 -15.44
C GLU A 4 42.21 -1.74 -15.95
N PRO A 5 43.05 -2.34 -15.10
CA PRO A 5 44.00 -3.36 -15.53
C PRO A 5 43.30 -4.58 -16.11
N LYS A 6 43.69 -4.97 -17.33
CA LYS A 6 43.11 -6.12 -18.02
C LYS A 6 43.38 -7.40 -17.23
N ARG A 7 42.31 -8.02 -16.69
CA ARG A 7 42.41 -9.25 -15.90
C ARG A 7 42.98 -10.39 -16.75
N ARG A 8 43.95 -11.09 -16.18
CA ARG A 8 44.57 -12.28 -16.77
C ARG A 8 43.63 -13.49 -16.57
N PRO A 9 43.67 -14.50 -17.46
CA PRO A 9 42.90 -15.72 -17.27
C PRO A 9 43.37 -16.45 -16.00
N ILE A 10 42.45 -16.72 -15.07
CA ILE A 10 42.75 -17.48 -13.86
C ILE A 10 42.57 -18.96 -14.19
N LEU A 11 43.57 -19.78 -13.86
CA LEU A 11 43.52 -21.23 -14.00
C LEU A 11 42.34 -21.76 -13.17
N SER A 12 41.33 -22.31 -13.83
CA SER A 12 40.13 -22.83 -13.16
C SER A 12 40.43 -24.18 -12.51
N LEU A 13 40.30 -24.26 -11.18
CA LEU A 13 40.50 -25.50 -10.44
C LEU A 13 39.31 -26.45 -10.72
N LYS A 14 39.58 -27.67 -11.19
CA LYS A 14 38.55 -28.65 -11.57
C LYS A 14 37.71 -29.19 -10.39
N ASN A 15 38.10 -28.88 -9.15
CA ASN A 15 37.38 -29.22 -7.93
C ASN A 15 37.70 -28.19 -6.81
N PRO A 16 37.03 -27.03 -6.77
CA PRO A 16 37.27 -26.05 -5.71
C PRO A 16 36.71 -26.57 -4.38
N PRO A 17 37.42 -26.38 -3.25
CA PRO A 17 36.86 -26.68 -1.93
C PRO A 17 35.61 -25.84 -1.71
N LYS A 18 34.54 -26.45 -1.20
CA LYS A 18 33.30 -25.74 -0.84
C LYS A 18 33.62 -24.78 0.30
N VAL A 19 33.75 -23.50 -0.02
CA VAL A 19 33.80 -22.44 1.00
C VAL A 19 32.41 -22.37 1.63
N VAL A 20 32.28 -22.95 2.82
CA VAL A 20 31.10 -22.77 3.66
C VAL A 20 31.24 -21.38 4.26
N VAL A 21 30.63 -20.38 3.62
CA VAL A 21 30.49 -19.05 4.21
C VAL A 21 29.56 -19.22 5.42
N PRO A 22 30.00 -18.90 6.65
CA PRO A 22 29.10 -18.94 7.79
C PRO A 22 27.99 -17.92 7.53
N GLN A 23 26.76 -18.41 7.40
CA GLN A 23 25.57 -17.56 7.37
C GLN A 23 25.46 -16.95 8.77
N GLY A 24 25.97 -15.72 8.92
CA GLY A 24 25.64 -14.90 10.07
C GLY A 24 24.12 -14.76 10.20
N PRO A 25 23.61 -14.47 11.41
CA PRO A 25 22.18 -14.35 11.64
C PRO A 25 21.56 -13.35 10.66
N LYS A 26 20.55 -13.81 9.92
CA LYS A 26 19.79 -12.98 8.99
C LYS A 26 19.17 -11.83 9.79
N PRO A 27 19.42 -10.55 9.44
CA PRO A 27 18.77 -9.44 10.13
C PRO A 27 17.25 -9.62 10.04
N PRO A 28 16.50 -9.33 11.11
CA PRO A 28 15.05 -9.45 11.11
C PRO A 28 14.47 -8.59 9.98
N ALA A 29 13.49 -9.15 9.26
CA ALA A 29 12.80 -8.40 8.21
C ALA A 29 12.13 -7.16 8.83
N PRO A 30 12.15 -6.00 8.13
CA PRO A 30 11.45 -4.82 8.62
C PRO A 30 9.95 -5.13 8.77
N PRO A 31 9.28 -4.56 9.79
CA PRO A 31 7.85 -4.75 9.97
C PRO A 31 7.08 -4.31 8.71
N PRO A 32 5.98 -5.00 8.35
CA PRO A 32 5.15 -4.59 7.22
C PRO A 32 4.61 -3.17 7.45
N PRO A 33 4.48 -2.35 6.39
CA PRO A 33 3.90 -1.02 6.53
C PRO A 33 2.48 -1.13 7.11
N PRO A 34 2.04 -0.14 7.91
CA PRO A 34 0.69 -0.16 8.48
C PRO A 34 -0.34 -0.26 7.36
N ALA A 35 -1.29 -1.19 7.50
CA ALA A 35 -2.38 -1.34 6.55
C ALA A 35 -3.15 -0.02 6.46
N VAL A 36 -3.28 0.54 5.26
CA VAL A 36 -4.03 1.77 5.02
C VAL A 36 -5.47 1.52 5.46
N GLN A 37 -5.85 2.08 6.60
CA GLN A 37 -7.21 1.94 7.11
C GLN A 37 -8.13 2.81 6.26
N HIS A 38 -9.09 2.16 5.60
CA HIS A 38 -10.15 2.84 4.89
C HIS A 38 -11.36 2.96 5.79
N ASP A 39 -11.82 4.18 6.04
CA ASP A 39 -12.99 4.42 6.91
C ASP A 39 -14.32 4.05 6.23
N TRP A 40 -14.34 4.04 4.89
CA TRP A 40 -15.54 3.81 4.10
C TRP A 40 -15.32 2.74 3.03
N LYS A 41 -16.40 2.05 2.66
CA LYS A 41 -16.46 1.12 1.54
C LYS A 41 -17.51 1.58 0.54
N CYS A 42 -17.10 1.63 -0.72
CA CYS A 42 -17.98 1.92 -1.84
C CYS A 42 -19.08 0.85 -1.94
N LYS A 43 -20.36 1.24 -1.95
CA LYS A 43 -21.48 0.28 -2.07
C LYS A 43 -21.54 -0.44 -3.43
N PRO A 44 -21.29 0.20 -4.59
CA PRO A 44 -21.37 -0.49 -5.88
C PRO A 44 -20.19 -1.42 -6.19
N CYS A 45 -18.96 -1.12 -5.80
CA CYS A 45 -17.79 -1.95 -6.15
C CYS A 45 -17.05 -2.56 -4.95
N GLY A 46 -17.39 -2.19 -3.71
CA GLY A 46 -16.77 -2.73 -2.50
C GLY A 46 -15.39 -2.16 -2.16
N ALA A 47 -14.80 -1.31 -3.01
CA ALA A 47 -13.48 -0.72 -2.77
C ALA A 47 -13.46 0.16 -1.50
N GLY A 48 -12.38 0.06 -0.73
CA GLY A 48 -12.12 0.93 0.41
C GLY A 48 -11.74 2.34 -0.05
N LEU A 49 -12.22 3.35 0.67
CA LEU A 49 -11.82 4.73 0.49
C LEU A 49 -11.71 5.44 1.85
N SER A 50 -10.81 6.41 1.91
CA SER A 50 -10.64 7.30 3.06
C SER A 50 -10.98 8.71 2.61
N ILE A 51 -11.75 9.44 3.43
CA ILE A 51 -12.14 10.82 3.14
C ILE A 51 -11.23 11.73 3.95
N GLU A 52 -10.44 12.55 3.27
CA GLU A 52 -9.54 13.51 3.92
C GLU A 52 -10.34 14.56 4.72
N ALA A 53 -9.91 14.80 5.96
CA ALA A 53 -10.59 15.71 6.88
C ALA A 53 -10.53 17.19 6.44
N SER A 54 -9.58 17.54 5.58
CA SER A 54 -9.38 18.91 5.11
C SER A 54 -10.27 19.31 3.92
N LEU A 55 -11.08 18.39 3.36
CA LEU A 55 -11.98 18.76 2.26
C LEU A 55 -13.18 19.58 2.74
N ALA A 56 -13.64 20.47 1.87
CA ALA A 56 -14.88 21.22 2.03
C ALA A 56 -16.12 20.32 1.87
N ASP A 57 -17.18 20.67 2.59
CA ASP A 57 -18.38 19.85 2.77
C ASP A 57 -19.21 19.65 1.48
N ASP A 58 -19.11 20.59 0.54
CA ASP A 58 -19.78 20.60 -0.76
C ASP A 58 -19.09 19.74 -1.82
N VAL A 59 -17.86 19.28 -1.56
CA VAL A 59 -17.09 18.49 -2.53
C VAL A 59 -17.74 17.12 -2.72
N VAL A 60 -17.97 16.77 -3.99
CA VAL A 60 -18.50 15.46 -4.37
C VAL A 60 -17.40 14.42 -4.35
N ILE A 61 -17.56 13.41 -3.51
CA ILE A 61 -16.68 12.25 -3.44
C ILE A 61 -17.10 11.23 -4.50
N ARG A 62 -16.11 10.79 -5.29
CA ARG A 62 -16.23 9.68 -6.23
C ARG A 62 -15.37 8.52 -5.78
N CYS A 63 -15.82 7.31 -6.06
CA CYS A 63 -15.03 6.11 -5.79
C CYS A 63 -13.80 6.08 -6.71
N PRO A 64 -12.56 5.92 -6.18
CA PRO A 64 -11.37 5.84 -7.01
C PRO A 64 -11.32 4.57 -7.89
N ALA A 65 -12.02 3.51 -7.51
CA ALA A 65 -12.02 2.24 -8.24
C ALA A 65 -13.06 2.16 -9.38
N CYS A 66 -14.28 2.67 -9.16
CA CYS A 66 -15.37 2.56 -10.14
C CYS A 66 -15.93 3.91 -10.59
N ASN A 67 -15.34 5.02 -10.15
CA ASN A 67 -15.73 6.40 -10.45
C ASN A 67 -17.20 6.76 -10.15
N ALA A 68 -17.90 5.93 -9.38
CA ALA A 68 -19.28 6.17 -8.99
C ALA A 68 -19.36 7.34 -8.01
N LYS A 69 -20.36 8.20 -8.18
CA LYS A 69 -20.68 9.27 -7.22
C LYS A 69 -21.20 8.66 -5.92
N LEU A 70 -20.51 8.89 -4.81
CA LEU A 70 -20.85 8.30 -3.51
C LEU A 70 -21.68 9.23 -2.63
N GLY A 71 -21.37 10.53 -2.64
CA GLY A 71 -21.99 11.56 -1.80
C GLY A 71 -21.15 12.83 -1.77
N THR A 72 -21.55 13.82 -0.99
CA THR A 72 -20.66 14.95 -0.65
C THR A 72 -19.93 14.69 0.67
N VAL A 73 -18.85 15.41 0.95
CA VAL A 73 -18.12 15.31 2.22
C VAL A 73 -19.04 15.53 3.43
N ALA A 74 -20.00 16.45 3.33
CA ALA A 74 -21.04 16.65 4.34
C ALA A 74 -21.81 15.36 4.66
N ASP A 75 -22.18 14.60 3.62
CA ASP A 75 -22.94 13.35 3.77
C ASP A 75 -22.13 12.28 4.51
N PHE A 76 -20.80 12.26 4.33
CA PHE A 76 -19.91 11.34 5.04
C PHE A 76 -19.66 11.74 6.49
N ARG A 77 -19.85 13.03 6.84
CA ARG A 77 -19.71 13.56 8.20
C ARG A 77 -21.01 13.56 8.99
N ALA A 78 -22.15 13.45 8.32
CA ALA A 78 -23.46 13.42 8.96
C ALA A 78 -23.65 12.14 9.80
N ASP A 79 -24.11 12.31 11.04
CA ASP A 79 -24.51 11.21 11.94
C ASP A 79 -25.96 11.45 12.39
N PRO A 80 -26.96 10.66 11.94
CA PRO A 80 -26.83 9.44 11.13
C PRO A 80 -26.53 9.69 9.63
N PRO A 81 -25.84 8.76 8.93
CA PRO A 81 -25.54 8.90 7.52
C PRO A 81 -26.83 8.93 6.68
N PRO A 82 -26.96 9.85 5.71
CA PRO A 82 -28.18 9.98 4.92
C PRO A 82 -28.32 8.82 3.93
N THR A 83 -29.55 8.40 3.64
CA THR A 83 -29.86 7.23 2.76
C THR A 83 -29.30 7.37 1.34
N LYS A 84 -29.05 8.60 0.88
CA LYS A 84 -28.44 8.91 -0.42
C LYS A 84 -26.95 8.56 -0.50
N LEU A 85 -26.27 8.36 0.63
CA LEU A 85 -24.86 7.98 0.69
C LEU A 85 -24.68 6.56 0.13
N ARG A 86 -23.97 6.45 -1.00
CA ARG A 86 -23.66 5.17 -1.64
C ARG A 86 -22.36 4.55 -1.12
N ALA A 87 -22.10 4.72 0.17
CA ALA A 87 -20.96 4.13 0.88
C ALA A 87 -21.44 3.50 2.19
N ARG A 88 -20.63 2.59 2.76
CA ARG A 88 -20.87 1.96 4.06
C ARG A 88 -19.65 2.20 4.95
N PRO A 89 -19.80 2.45 6.25
CA PRO A 89 -18.66 2.50 7.16
C PRO A 89 -17.92 1.16 7.10
N ALA A 90 -16.60 1.20 6.90
CA ALA A 90 -15.78 0.02 7.05
C ALA A 90 -15.76 -0.32 8.54
N LYS A 91 -16.33 -1.46 8.92
CA LYS A 91 -16.23 -1.93 10.31
C LYS A 91 -14.75 -1.95 10.68
N ARG A 92 -14.36 -1.17 11.69
CA ARG A 92 -13.07 -1.34 12.35
C ARG A 92 -13.10 -2.72 12.98
N THR A 93 -12.38 -3.66 12.38
CA THR A 93 -12.10 -4.93 13.06
C THR A 93 -11.23 -4.58 14.27
N PRO A 94 -11.63 -4.95 15.50
CA PRO A 94 -10.85 -4.66 16.71
C PRO A 94 -9.48 -5.34 16.68
#